data_AF-A0A067Q515-F1
#
_entry.id   AF-A0A067Q515-F1
#
_cell.length_a   1.000
_cell.length_b   1.000
_cell.length_c   1.000
_cell.angle_alpha   90.00
_cell.angle_beta   90.00
_cell.angle_gamma   90.00
#
_symmetry.space_group_name_H-M   'P 1'
#
loop_
_entity.id
_entity.type
_entity.pdbx_description
1 polymer ?
#
loop_
_entity_poly.entity_id
_entity_poly.type
_entity_poly.pdbx_seq_one_letter_code
_entity_poly.pdbx_strand_id
1 'polypeptide(L)'
;MASNVTDKIKSLFGVAHGLGDIVRGSFMNTLDKTFQSSSSEAHGPHEDIIQKGVQEFRDGYNKLWGSRQEVEGPTEPSAQSARQTSSFPPAGWESQTRDGTGEGVQRRHSATSSHVPDSLFVNHTDDPIFFRSTPSTSILLLVCKRWLRVATPLLYEILIIRSKAQAQALSLTLPFNNSLGLYVKKLRIECGYVSFGQGTIELMPNVPHSYLSLAVWPEDNVSNVCASLASLSPTCVVLYECSEQDQMLDNDNTQLLCLTIQERVVAFWTNMKSFYFPYPYRNGFYQAIDPTNILGKR
;
A
#
# COMPACT_ATOMS: atom_id res chain seq x y z
N MET A 1 21.06 7.92 -25.56
CA MET A 1 20.08 6.92 -26.04
C MET A 1 19.08 6.43 -24.97
N ALA A 2 19.23 6.79 -23.69
CA ALA A 2 18.31 6.37 -22.62
C ALA A 2 16.92 7.04 -22.60
N SER A 3 16.69 8.12 -23.35
CA SER A 3 15.39 8.82 -23.38
C SER A 3 14.29 8.06 -24.14
N ASN A 4 14.66 7.16 -25.06
CA ASN A 4 13.71 6.52 -25.96
C ASN A 4 12.98 5.32 -25.29
N VAL A 5 13.51 4.78 -24.20
CA VAL A 5 12.93 3.66 -23.45
C VAL A 5 11.86 4.17 -22.48
N THR A 6 12.15 5.26 -21.77
CA THR A 6 11.21 5.90 -20.82
C THR A 6 9.97 6.47 -21.52
N ASP A 7 10.13 7.01 -22.73
CA ASP A 7 8.99 7.54 -23.50
C ASP A 7 8.12 6.42 -24.11
N LYS A 8 8.72 5.27 -24.47
CA LYS A 8 7.96 4.06 -24.84
C LYS A 8 7.21 3.46 -23.66
N ILE A 9 7.81 3.47 -22.46
CA ILE A 9 7.13 3.02 -21.22
C ILE A 9 5.93 3.92 -20.90
N LYS A 10 6.08 5.25 -21.02
CA LYS A 10 4.97 6.21 -20.78
C LYS A 10 3.82 6.07 -21.78
N SER A 11 4.12 5.82 -23.05
CA SER A 11 3.11 5.59 -24.10
C SER A 11 2.30 4.29 -23.89
N LEU A 12 2.86 3.29 -23.21
CA LEU A 12 2.23 1.97 -23.03
C LEU A 12 1.21 1.93 -21.89
N PHE A 13 1.40 2.73 -20.83
CA PHE A 13 0.42 2.78 -19.74
C PHE A 13 -0.85 3.59 -20.07
N GLY A 14 -0.82 4.43 -21.11
CA GLY A 14 -1.94 5.29 -21.51
C GLY A 14 -3.12 4.61 -22.23
N VAL A 15 -3.06 3.31 -22.54
CA VAL A 15 -4.08 2.65 -23.41
C VAL A 15 -4.82 1.48 -22.76
N ALA A 16 -4.53 1.09 -21.51
CA ALA A 16 -5.08 -0.14 -20.95
C ALA A 16 -6.22 0.07 -19.94
N HIS A 17 -7.43 0.33 -20.43
CA HIS A 17 -8.67 -0.15 -19.79
C HIS A 17 -9.72 -0.47 -20.84
N GLY A 18 -9.79 -1.75 -21.22
CA GLY A 18 -10.83 -2.31 -22.09
C GLY A 18 -10.34 -3.44 -22.99
N LEU A 19 -10.05 -4.61 -22.41
CA LEU A 19 -10.13 -5.98 -22.97
C LEU A 19 -9.14 -6.90 -22.22
N GLY A 20 -9.68 -7.81 -21.40
CA GLY A 20 -8.92 -8.62 -20.45
C GLY A 20 -7.97 -9.66 -21.05
N ASP A 21 -8.05 -9.95 -22.36
CA ASP A 21 -7.28 -11.04 -22.97
C ASP A 21 -6.10 -10.56 -23.83
N ILE A 22 -6.18 -9.35 -24.41
CA ILE A 22 -5.07 -8.75 -25.19
C ILE A 22 -4.00 -8.15 -24.27
N VAL A 23 -4.42 -7.54 -23.16
CA VAL A 23 -3.51 -6.97 -22.13
C VAL A 23 -2.74 -8.08 -21.40
N ARG A 24 -3.34 -9.27 -21.26
CA ARG A 24 -2.74 -10.46 -20.63
C ARG A 24 -1.51 -10.97 -21.39
N GLY A 25 -1.60 -11.04 -22.72
CA GLY A 25 -0.48 -11.45 -23.58
C GLY A 25 0.60 -10.37 -23.72
N SER A 26 0.22 -9.09 -23.66
CA SER A 26 1.16 -7.97 -23.79
C SER A 26 2.00 -7.75 -22.53
N PHE A 27 1.41 -7.88 -21.34
CA PHE A 27 2.11 -7.76 -20.05
C PHE A 27 3.18 -8.86 -19.87
N MET A 28 2.83 -10.12 -20.13
CA MET A 28 3.78 -11.25 -20.01
C MET A 28 4.91 -11.19 -21.05
N ASN A 29 4.61 -10.86 -22.32
CA ASN A 29 5.65 -10.68 -23.34
C ASN A 29 6.60 -9.51 -23.05
N THR A 30 6.13 -8.49 -22.32
CA THR A 30 6.95 -7.31 -22.01
C THR A 30 7.80 -7.55 -20.77
N LEU A 31 7.28 -8.24 -19.74
CA LEU A 31 8.10 -8.75 -18.63
C LEU A 31 9.26 -9.62 -19.15
N ASP A 32 8.98 -10.55 -20.07
CA ASP A 32 10.01 -11.41 -20.66
C ASP A 32 11.09 -10.61 -21.40
N LYS A 33 10.71 -9.56 -22.14
CA LYS A 33 11.66 -8.68 -22.84
C LYS A 33 12.48 -7.81 -21.88
N THR A 34 11.88 -7.29 -20.82
CA THR A 34 12.59 -6.48 -19.81
C THR A 34 13.57 -7.32 -19.01
N PHE A 35 13.22 -8.57 -18.66
CA PHE A 35 14.14 -9.50 -18.01
C PHE A 35 15.26 -9.99 -18.94
N GLN A 36 14.98 -10.27 -20.21
CA GLN A 36 16.02 -10.59 -21.20
C GLN A 36 16.96 -9.41 -21.49
N SER A 37 16.48 -8.16 -21.44
CA SER A 37 17.33 -6.97 -21.62
C SER A 37 18.18 -6.62 -20.40
N SER A 38 17.84 -7.13 -19.21
CA SER A 38 18.61 -6.92 -17.97
C SER A 38 19.58 -8.07 -17.68
N SER A 39 19.35 -9.27 -18.23
CA SER A 39 20.29 -10.41 -18.13
C SER A 39 21.53 -10.26 -19.03
N SER A 40 21.54 -9.34 -20.00
CA SER A 40 22.72 -9.18 -20.89
C SER A 40 23.86 -8.35 -20.28
N GLU A 41 23.65 -7.68 -19.14
CA GLU A 41 24.65 -6.78 -18.54
C GLU A 41 25.05 -7.12 -17.08
N ALA A 42 24.42 -8.11 -16.43
CA ALA A 42 24.68 -8.42 -15.03
C ALA A 42 24.76 -9.93 -14.74
N HIS A 43 25.91 -10.56 -15.03
CA HIS A 43 26.27 -11.87 -14.45
C HIS A 43 26.71 -11.70 -13.00
N GLY A 44 25.74 -11.58 -12.10
CA GLY A 44 25.95 -11.49 -10.66
C GLY A 44 25.25 -12.61 -9.90
N PRO A 45 25.67 -12.93 -8.66
CA PRO A 45 25.14 -14.03 -7.84
C PRO A 45 23.66 -13.90 -7.45
N HIS A 46 22.98 -12.82 -7.87
CA HIS A 46 21.55 -12.59 -7.63
C HIS A 46 20.66 -13.00 -8.80
N GLU A 47 21.22 -13.35 -9.97
CA GLU A 47 20.47 -13.72 -11.16
C GLU A 47 19.58 -14.95 -10.91
N ASP A 48 20.11 -15.98 -10.25
CA ASP A 48 19.37 -17.20 -9.92
C ASP A 48 18.16 -16.94 -9.01
N ILE A 49 18.27 -15.98 -8.08
CA ILE A 49 17.20 -15.63 -7.14
C ILE A 49 16.06 -14.90 -7.89
N ILE A 50 16.42 -13.98 -8.78
CA ILE A 50 15.46 -13.23 -9.60
C ILE A 50 14.75 -14.19 -10.57
N GLN A 51 15.50 -15.03 -11.28
CA GLN A 51 14.95 -16.03 -12.21
C GLN A 51 14.02 -17.00 -11.49
N LYS A 52 14.40 -17.47 -10.31
CA LYS A 52 13.55 -18.34 -9.48
C LYS A 52 12.26 -17.63 -9.07
N GLY A 53 12.32 -16.39 -8.61
CA GLY A 53 11.12 -15.63 -8.23
C GLY A 53 10.17 -15.35 -9.41
N VAL A 54 10.72 -15.05 -10.59
CA VAL A 54 9.94 -14.89 -11.83
C VAL A 54 9.26 -16.20 -12.22
N GLN A 55 9.99 -17.32 -12.14
CA GLN A 55 9.46 -18.64 -12.47
C GLN A 55 8.37 -19.08 -11.50
N GLU A 56 8.57 -18.89 -10.19
CA GLU A 56 7.54 -19.19 -9.17
C GLU A 56 6.28 -18.35 -9.36
N PHE A 57 6.42 -17.07 -9.70
CA PHE A 57 5.28 -16.21 -10.04
C PHE A 57 4.54 -16.73 -11.28
N ARG A 58 5.28 -17.09 -12.34
CA ARG A 58 4.72 -17.63 -13.58
C ARG A 58 4.00 -18.96 -13.33
N ASP A 59 4.56 -19.84 -12.53
CA ASP A 59 3.95 -21.13 -12.18
C ASP A 59 2.70 -20.96 -11.33
N GLY A 60 2.73 -20.05 -10.35
CA GLY A 60 1.55 -19.67 -9.57
C GLY A 60 0.44 -19.08 -10.45
N TYR A 61 0.82 -18.21 -11.39
CA TYR A 61 -0.09 -17.62 -12.36
C TYR A 61 -0.70 -18.68 -13.29
N ASN A 62 0.11 -19.56 -13.87
CA ASN A 62 -0.34 -20.63 -14.76
C ASN A 62 -1.19 -21.68 -14.04
N LYS A 63 -0.89 -21.98 -12.77
CA LYS A 63 -1.70 -22.88 -11.95
C LYS A 63 -3.07 -22.31 -11.64
N LEU A 64 -3.16 -21.00 -11.41
CA LEU A 64 -4.44 -20.32 -11.12
C LEU A 64 -5.27 -20.06 -12.38
N TRP A 65 -4.62 -19.81 -13.52
CA TRP A 65 -5.28 -19.26 -14.71
C TRP A 65 -5.05 -20.04 -16.01
N GLY A 66 -4.17 -21.03 -16.01
CA GLY A 66 -3.81 -21.86 -17.18
C GLY A 66 -4.75 -23.03 -17.41
N SER A 67 -5.48 -23.49 -16.38
CA SER A 67 -6.51 -24.55 -16.53
C SER A 67 -7.81 -24.07 -17.20
N ARG A 68 -7.85 -22.81 -17.63
CA ARG A 68 -9.01 -22.20 -18.31
C ARG A 68 -8.79 -22.13 -19.82
N GLN A 69 -8.16 -23.15 -20.41
CA GLN A 69 -8.33 -23.40 -21.84
C GLN A 69 -9.80 -23.74 -22.07
N GLU A 70 -10.37 -23.07 -23.06
CA GLU A 70 -11.70 -23.33 -23.57
C GLU A 70 -11.80 -24.82 -23.90
N VAL A 71 -12.60 -25.54 -23.12
CA VAL A 71 -13.18 -26.78 -23.61
C VAL A 71 -14.08 -26.32 -24.75
N GLU A 72 -13.61 -26.44 -25.99
CA GLU A 72 -14.46 -26.38 -27.17
C GLU A 72 -15.62 -27.34 -26.94
N GLY A 73 -16.79 -26.78 -26.64
CA GLY A 73 -17.96 -27.56 -26.27
C GLY A 73 -18.42 -28.41 -27.45
N PRO A 74 -18.81 -29.68 -27.22
CA PRO A 74 -19.51 -30.44 -28.23
C PRO A 74 -20.86 -29.79 -28.53
N THR A 75 -21.18 -29.70 -29.81
CA THR A 75 -22.42 -29.21 -30.42
C THR A 75 -23.66 -29.60 -29.60
N GLU A 76 -24.44 -28.60 -29.18
CA GLU A 76 -25.71 -28.75 -28.46
C GLU A 76 -26.70 -29.66 -29.21
N PRO A 77 -27.36 -30.61 -28.51
CA PRO A 77 -28.73 -30.98 -28.79
C PRO A 77 -29.71 -30.24 -27.87
N SER A 78 -30.87 -29.97 -28.44
CA SER A 78 -32.00 -29.21 -27.94
C SER A 78 -32.57 -29.62 -26.57
N ALA A 79 -32.85 -28.57 -25.78
CA ALA A 79 -34.08 -28.29 -25.02
C ALA A 79 -34.44 -29.13 -23.77
N GLN A 80 -34.85 -28.35 -22.76
CA GLN A 80 -35.63 -28.66 -21.55
C GLN A 80 -34.89 -29.34 -20.37
N SER A 81 -34.70 -28.60 -19.27
CA SER A 81 -35.29 -28.96 -17.96
C SER A 81 -34.90 -27.98 -16.84
N ALA A 82 -35.91 -27.60 -16.06
CA ALA A 82 -35.94 -27.17 -14.66
C ALA A 82 -34.76 -26.37 -14.04
N ARG A 83 -35.03 -25.10 -13.73
CA ARG A 83 -34.28 -24.32 -12.74
C ARG A 83 -34.53 -24.87 -11.34
N GLN A 84 -33.54 -25.55 -10.76
CA GLN A 84 -33.43 -25.70 -9.31
C GLN A 84 -32.59 -24.55 -8.75
N THR A 85 -33.21 -23.69 -7.95
CA THR A 85 -32.52 -22.69 -7.13
C THR A 85 -32.02 -23.38 -5.86
N SER A 86 -30.71 -23.64 -5.76
CA SER A 86 -30.10 -23.99 -4.49
C SER A 86 -29.92 -22.71 -3.66
N SER A 87 -30.63 -22.63 -2.54
CA SER A 87 -30.42 -21.59 -1.54
C SER A 87 -29.11 -21.88 -0.78
N PHE A 88 -28.33 -20.82 -0.58
CA PHE A 88 -27.13 -20.85 0.25
C PHE A 88 -27.41 -20.06 1.54
N PRO A 89 -26.94 -20.51 2.71
CA PRO A 89 -26.05 -21.65 2.96
C PRO A 89 -26.77 -23.01 3.07
N PRO A 90 -26.07 -24.14 2.87
CA PRO A 90 -26.64 -25.47 3.06
C PRO A 90 -27.03 -25.71 4.52
N ALA A 91 -28.19 -26.34 4.72
CA ALA A 91 -28.63 -26.84 6.02
C ALA A 91 -27.61 -27.86 6.56
N GLY A 92 -27.14 -27.66 7.79
CA GLY A 92 -26.12 -28.51 8.43
C GLY A 92 -24.99 -27.76 9.14
N TRP A 93 -24.99 -26.42 9.11
CA TRP A 93 -24.04 -25.62 9.88
C TRP A 93 -24.48 -25.45 11.35
N GLU A 94 -24.77 -26.57 12.02
CA GLU A 94 -25.03 -26.58 13.46
C GLU A 94 -23.70 -26.62 14.22
N SER A 95 -23.50 -25.64 15.08
CA SER A 95 -22.32 -25.50 15.92
C SER A 95 -22.34 -26.55 17.02
N GLN A 96 -21.43 -27.51 16.94
CA GLN A 96 -21.21 -28.50 17.99
C GLN A 96 -20.48 -27.84 19.16
N THR A 97 -21.21 -27.43 20.19
CA THR A 97 -20.63 -27.01 21.47
C THR A 97 -20.14 -28.24 22.23
N ARG A 98 -18.82 -28.37 22.37
CA ARG A 98 -18.21 -29.42 23.17
C ARG A 98 -17.70 -28.80 24.47
N ASP A 99 -18.40 -29.09 25.56
CA ASP A 99 -17.95 -28.81 26.92
C ASP A 99 -16.71 -29.64 27.24
N GLY A 100 -15.65 -28.96 27.69
CA GLY A 100 -14.39 -29.56 28.08
C GLY A 100 -13.59 -28.58 28.91
N THR A 101 -13.72 -28.71 30.23
CA THR A 101 -12.88 -28.11 31.26
C THR A 101 -11.42 -28.53 31.07
N GLY A 102 -10.53 -27.58 30.78
CA GLY A 102 -9.10 -27.82 30.66
C GLY A 102 -8.29 -26.55 30.43
N GLU A 103 -7.53 -26.17 31.46
CA GLU A 103 -6.41 -25.23 31.56
C GLU A 103 -6.11 -24.26 30.39
N GLY A 104 -6.18 -22.97 30.72
CA GLY A 104 -6.04 -21.84 29.83
C GLY A 104 -4.64 -21.65 29.25
N VAL A 105 -4.40 -22.27 28.09
CA VAL A 105 -3.47 -21.70 27.09
C VAL A 105 -4.21 -20.54 26.44
N GLN A 106 -3.76 -19.32 26.74
CA GLN A 106 -4.29 -18.08 26.17
C GLN A 106 -3.97 -18.05 24.66
N ARG A 107 -4.82 -18.72 23.86
CA ARG A 107 -4.82 -18.63 22.40
C ARG A 107 -5.09 -17.18 22.05
N ARG A 108 -4.03 -16.45 21.68
CA ARG A 108 -4.17 -15.19 20.97
C ARG A 108 -4.92 -15.50 19.67
N HIS A 109 -6.19 -15.16 19.62
CA HIS A 109 -6.97 -15.19 18.39
C HIS A 109 -6.34 -14.17 17.44
N SER A 110 -5.51 -14.66 16.52
CA SER A 110 -4.95 -13.88 15.43
C SER A 110 -6.13 -13.39 14.58
N ALA A 111 -6.42 -12.09 14.67
CA ALA A 111 -7.51 -11.48 13.93
C ALA A 111 -7.25 -11.63 12.42
N THR A 112 -8.12 -12.35 11.72
CA THR A 112 -8.16 -12.43 10.25
C THR A 112 -8.81 -11.21 9.62
N SER A 113 -8.81 -10.07 10.31
CA SER A 113 -9.47 -8.85 9.85
C SER A 113 -8.50 -8.03 9.02
N SER A 114 -8.90 -7.67 7.80
CA SER A 114 -8.17 -6.75 6.92
C SER A 114 -8.07 -5.33 7.50
N HIS A 115 -8.79 -5.05 8.58
CA HIS A 115 -8.75 -3.79 9.29
C HIS A 115 -7.53 -3.70 10.19
N VAL A 116 -6.63 -2.75 9.91
CA VAL A 116 -5.54 -2.37 10.81
C VAL A 116 -6.15 -1.52 11.94
N PRO A 117 -6.17 -2.00 13.21
CA PRO A 117 -6.61 -1.21 14.35
C PRO A 117 -5.85 0.10 14.44
N ASP A 118 -6.52 1.18 14.88
CA ASP A 118 -5.90 2.49 15.03
C ASP A 118 -4.64 2.46 15.90
N SER A 119 -4.68 1.69 16.98
CA SER A 119 -3.53 1.48 17.87
C SER A 119 -2.33 0.86 17.14
N LEU A 120 -2.55 -0.01 16.16
CA LEU A 120 -1.47 -0.59 15.35
C LEU A 120 -1.01 0.35 14.24
N PHE A 121 -1.91 1.18 13.69
CA PHE A 121 -1.55 2.18 12.69
C PHE A 121 -0.60 3.24 13.27
N VAL A 122 -0.82 3.65 14.51
CA VAL A 122 0.07 4.57 15.25
C VAL A 122 1.21 3.85 15.98
N ASN A 123 1.25 2.52 15.95
CA ASN A 123 2.29 1.78 16.64
C ASN A 123 3.64 1.99 15.94
N HIS A 124 4.61 2.32 16.77
CA HIS A 124 5.99 2.63 16.43
C HIS A 124 6.98 1.68 17.10
N THR A 125 6.52 0.71 17.88
CA THR A 125 7.41 -0.33 18.38
C THR A 125 8.13 -0.99 17.21
N ASP A 126 9.44 -1.18 17.30
CA ASP A 126 10.27 -1.91 16.31
C ASP A 126 9.83 -3.36 16.11
N ASP A 127 8.89 -3.81 16.92
CA ASP A 127 8.08 -4.99 16.67
C ASP A 127 7.52 -4.94 15.25
N PRO A 128 7.90 -5.90 14.38
CA PRO A 128 7.54 -5.88 12.97
C PRO A 128 6.11 -6.41 12.82
N ILE A 129 5.12 -5.69 13.36
CA ILE A 129 3.71 -6.08 13.46
C ILE A 129 3.13 -6.33 12.06
N PHE A 130 3.57 -5.55 11.07
CA PHE A 130 3.19 -5.72 9.67
C PHE A 130 3.98 -6.80 8.92
N PHE A 131 5.00 -7.41 9.51
CA PHE A 131 5.75 -8.52 8.91
C PHE A 131 5.41 -9.89 9.51
N ARG A 132 4.50 -9.94 10.49
CA ARG A 132 4.01 -11.23 10.98
C ARG A 132 3.38 -11.97 9.81
N SER A 133 3.62 -13.27 9.73
CA SER A 133 3.32 -14.17 8.60
C SER A 133 1.82 -14.39 8.32
N THR A 134 1.00 -13.37 8.55
CA THR A 134 -0.38 -13.33 8.08
C THR A 134 -0.37 -13.27 6.56
N PRO A 135 -1.20 -14.08 5.88
CA PRO A 135 -1.39 -13.98 4.44
C PRO A 135 -1.67 -12.52 4.06
N SER A 136 -1.00 -12.03 3.02
CA SER A 136 -1.29 -10.70 2.49
C SER A 136 -2.78 -10.58 2.19
N THR A 137 -3.43 -9.53 2.68
CA THR A 137 -4.85 -9.24 2.41
C THR A 137 -5.13 -9.09 0.91
N SER A 138 -4.09 -8.82 0.11
CA SER A 138 -4.19 -8.81 -1.36
C SER A 138 -4.59 -10.16 -1.96
N ILE A 139 -4.43 -11.29 -1.24
CA ILE A 139 -4.89 -12.60 -1.71
C ILE A 139 -6.41 -12.64 -1.95
N LEU A 140 -7.17 -11.81 -1.23
CA LEU A 140 -8.61 -11.69 -1.40
C LEU A 140 -8.99 -11.12 -2.78
N LEU A 141 -8.09 -10.36 -3.41
CA LEU A 141 -8.31 -9.84 -4.76
C LEU A 141 -8.30 -10.93 -5.83
N LEU A 142 -7.70 -12.09 -5.55
CA LEU A 142 -7.48 -13.17 -6.52
C LEU A 142 -8.59 -14.24 -6.51
N VAL A 143 -9.56 -14.15 -5.60
CA VAL A 143 -10.61 -15.18 -5.44
C VAL A 143 -11.59 -15.17 -6.62
N CYS A 144 -12.29 -14.05 -6.84
CA CYS A 144 -13.17 -13.85 -7.98
C CYS A 144 -13.47 -12.37 -8.22
N LYS A 145 -14.11 -12.02 -9.35
CA LYS A 145 -14.48 -10.63 -9.70
C LYS A 145 -15.35 -9.93 -8.65
N ARG A 146 -16.17 -10.67 -7.90
CA ARG A 146 -17.00 -10.09 -6.82
C ARG A 146 -16.13 -9.72 -5.62
N TRP A 147 -15.23 -10.61 -5.21
CA TRP A 147 -14.28 -10.34 -4.14
C TRP A 147 -13.34 -9.19 -4.49
N LEU A 148 -12.81 -9.16 -5.71
CA LEU A 148 -12.01 -8.03 -6.21
C LEU A 148 -12.74 -6.69 -5.99
N ARG A 149 -13.99 -6.56 -6.46
CA ARG A 149 -14.77 -5.32 -6.32
C ARG A 149 -15.00 -4.89 -4.87
N VAL A 150 -15.22 -5.83 -3.96
CA VAL A 150 -15.50 -5.54 -2.54
C VAL A 150 -14.22 -5.29 -1.75
N ALA A 151 -13.15 -6.03 -2.05
CA ALA A 151 -11.90 -5.96 -1.31
C ALA A 151 -10.99 -4.81 -1.75
N THR A 152 -11.06 -4.35 -3.02
CA THR A 152 -10.27 -3.20 -3.49
C THR A 152 -10.40 -1.95 -2.60
N PRO A 153 -11.60 -1.41 -2.30
CA PRO A 153 -11.70 -0.22 -1.45
C PRO A 153 -11.12 -0.45 -0.05
N LEU A 154 -11.32 -1.64 0.52
CA LEU A 154 -10.80 -2.00 1.84
C LEU A 154 -9.27 -2.12 1.85
N LEU A 155 -8.68 -2.62 0.76
CA LEU A 155 -7.23 -2.76 0.63
C LEU A 155 -6.54 -1.39 0.50
N TYR A 156 -7.16 -0.46 -0.21
CA TYR A 156 -6.63 0.89 -0.42
C TYR A 156 -7.01 1.88 0.69
N GLU A 157 -7.85 1.49 1.65
CA GLU A 157 -8.27 2.35 2.76
C GLU A 157 -7.07 2.84 3.59
N ILE A 158 -6.09 1.97 3.78
CA ILE A 158 -4.88 2.23 4.59
C ILE A 158 -3.66 1.99 3.73
N LEU A 159 -2.96 3.06 3.36
CA LEU A 159 -1.71 2.99 2.63
C LEU A 159 -0.53 3.18 3.58
N ILE A 160 0.36 2.19 3.60
CA ILE A 160 1.59 2.22 4.38
C ILE A 160 2.76 2.09 3.40
N ILE A 161 3.55 3.14 3.29
CA ILE A 161 4.70 3.21 2.40
C ILE A 161 5.96 3.08 3.25
N ARG A 162 6.64 1.95 3.11
CA ARG A 162 7.84 1.56 3.88
C ARG A 162 9.02 1.22 2.99
N SER A 163 8.92 1.47 1.69
CA SER A 163 9.99 1.21 0.74
C SER A 163 9.85 2.05 -0.51
N LYS A 164 10.99 2.29 -1.19
CA LYS A 164 11.07 2.96 -2.50
C LYS A 164 10.24 2.23 -3.57
N ALA A 165 10.22 0.89 -3.52
CA ALA A 165 9.43 0.06 -4.43
C ALA A 165 7.92 0.26 -4.26
N GLN A 166 7.42 0.35 -3.01
CA GLN A 166 6.01 0.65 -2.76
C GLN A 166 5.62 2.05 -3.22
N ALA A 167 6.46 3.06 -2.92
CA ALA A 167 6.23 4.43 -3.37
C ALA A 167 6.19 4.53 -4.90
N GLN A 168 7.10 3.85 -5.60
CA GLN A 168 7.14 3.80 -7.06
C GLN A 168 5.94 3.04 -7.64
N ALA A 169 5.58 1.89 -7.06
CA ALA A 169 4.40 1.14 -7.49
C ALA A 169 3.13 1.99 -7.37
N LEU A 170 2.99 2.75 -6.27
CA LEU A 170 1.85 3.64 -6.07
C LEU A 170 1.83 4.81 -7.06
N SER A 171 2.98 5.46 -7.28
CA SER A 171 3.09 6.58 -8.23
C SER A 171 2.87 6.17 -9.68
N LEU A 172 3.17 4.92 -10.04
CA LEU A 172 2.79 4.34 -11.33
C LEU A 172 1.32 3.93 -11.38
N THR A 173 0.75 3.42 -10.29
CA THR A 173 -0.60 2.85 -10.31
C THR A 173 -1.70 3.91 -10.28
N LEU A 174 -1.57 4.93 -9.42
CA LEU A 174 -2.62 5.90 -9.19
C LEU A 174 -3.00 6.70 -10.45
N PRO A 175 -2.07 7.22 -11.28
CA PRO A 175 -2.43 8.01 -12.46
C PRO A 175 -3.33 7.29 -13.47
N PHE A 176 -3.22 5.96 -13.56
CA PHE A 176 -4.07 5.14 -14.45
C PHE A 176 -5.35 4.66 -13.77
N ASN A 177 -5.43 4.80 -12.44
CA ASN A 177 -6.53 4.30 -11.62
C ASN A 177 -6.86 5.30 -10.50
N ASN A 178 -7.16 6.55 -10.86
CA ASN A 178 -7.38 7.64 -9.91
C ASN A 178 -8.47 7.32 -8.86
N SER A 179 -9.44 6.47 -9.22
CA SER A 179 -10.49 6.03 -8.29
C SER A 179 -9.95 5.30 -7.06
N LEU A 180 -8.77 4.68 -7.14
CA LEU A 180 -8.12 4.01 -6.01
C LEU A 180 -7.70 5.01 -4.93
N GLY A 181 -7.23 6.20 -5.34
CA GLY A 181 -6.83 7.25 -4.42
C GLY A 181 -8.00 7.82 -3.60
N LEU A 182 -9.23 7.71 -4.11
CA LEU A 182 -10.45 8.12 -3.39
C LEU A 182 -10.78 7.24 -2.18
N TYR A 183 -10.32 5.99 -2.19
CA TYR A 183 -10.54 5.05 -1.09
C TYR A 183 -9.59 5.27 0.08
N VAL A 184 -8.45 5.92 -0.14
CA VAL A 184 -7.44 6.15 0.89
C VAL A 184 -8.00 7.02 2.00
N LYS A 185 -7.97 6.51 3.24
CA LYS A 185 -8.40 7.22 4.46
C LYS A 185 -7.26 7.42 5.45
N LYS A 186 -6.27 6.54 5.42
CA LYS A 186 -5.09 6.61 6.28
C LYS A 186 -3.85 6.48 5.42
N LEU A 187 -2.93 7.42 5.54
CA LEU A 187 -1.67 7.44 4.82
C LEU A 187 -0.53 7.44 5.82
N ARG A 188 0.34 6.42 5.76
CA ARG A 188 1.57 6.33 6.54
C ARG A 188 2.76 6.34 5.61
N ILE A 189 3.59 7.37 5.75
CA ILE A 189 4.84 7.51 5.01
C ILE A 189 5.98 7.32 6.02
N GLU A 190 6.66 6.20 5.92
CA GLU A 190 7.93 5.98 6.61
C GLU A 190 9.05 6.50 5.70
N CYS A 191 10.03 7.25 6.22
CA CYS A 191 11.19 7.76 5.47
C CYS A 191 10.91 8.74 4.29
N GLY A 192 11.97 9.37 3.79
CA GLY A 192 11.94 10.34 2.68
C GLY A 192 11.97 9.68 1.29
N TYR A 193 11.06 8.75 1.00
CA TYR A 193 11.10 8.02 -0.26
C TYR A 193 10.87 8.92 -1.48
N VAL A 194 11.97 9.18 -2.20
CA VAL A 194 12.08 10.08 -3.36
C VAL A 194 11.12 9.76 -4.49
N SER A 195 10.73 8.48 -4.64
CA SER A 195 9.85 8.01 -5.71
C SER A 195 8.37 8.27 -5.49
N PHE A 196 8.01 8.93 -4.38
CA PHE A 196 6.68 9.48 -4.20
C PHE A 196 6.50 10.66 -5.17
N GLY A 197 6.15 10.35 -6.41
CA GLY A 197 6.11 11.33 -7.49
C GLY A 197 5.21 12.51 -7.15
N GLN A 198 5.65 13.72 -7.52
CA GLN A 198 4.83 14.93 -7.48
C GLN A 198 3.48 14.64 -8.16
N GLY A 199 2.37 14.91 -7.46
CA GLY A 199 1.02 14.57 -7.90
C GLY A 199 0.43 13.27 -7.34
N THR A 200 1.23 12.35 -6.79
CA THR A 200 0.69 11.09 -6.23
C THR A 200 -0.25 11.35 -5.05
N ILE A 201 0.08 12.32 -4.17
CA ILE A 201 -0.80 12.71 -3.06
C ILE A 201 -2.04 13.47 -3.55
N GLU A 202 -1.92 14.26 -4.63
CA GLU A 202 -3.05 15.01 -5.19
C GLU A 202 -4.17 14.08 -5.70
N LEU A 203 -3.82 12.86 -6.06
CA LEU A 203 -4.77 11.79 -6.42
C LEU A 203 -5.47 11.17 -5.21
N MET A 204 -5.08 11.54 -3.98
CA MET A 204 -5.63 11.06 -2.71
C MET A 204 -6.22 12.23 -1.88
N PRO A 205 -7.29 12.90 -2.35
CA PRO A 205 -7.79 14.11 -1.70
C PRO A 205 -8.44 13.87 -0.32
N ASN A 206 -8.75 12.61 0.01
CA ASN A 206 -9.58 12.27 1.17
C ASN A 206 -8.80 11.56 2.29
N VAL A 207 -7.61 12.07 2.63
CA VAL A 207 -6.73 11.50 3.66
C VAL A 207 -6.90 12.24 5.01
N PRO A 208 -7.87 11.86 5.87
CA PRO A 208 -8.06 12.47 7.17
C PRO A 208 -6.96 12.12 8.19
N HIS A 209 -6.30 10.97 8.04
CA HIS A 209 -5.26 10.52 8.96
C HIS A 209 -3.93 10.37 8.24
N SER A 210 -2.96 11.18 8.65
CA SER A 210 -1.61 11.15 8.11
C SER A 210 -0.62 10.78 9.19
N TYR A 211 0.24 9.81 8.90
CA TYR A 211 1.38 9.45 9.71
C TYR A 211 2.65 9.76 8.93
N LEU A 212 3.57 10.51 9.52
CA LEU A 212 4.82 10.91 8.90
C LEU A 212 5.99 10.53 9.82
N SER A 213 6.93 9.74 9.29
CA SER A 213 8.21 9.50 9.95
C SER A 213 9.18 10.64 9.65
N LEU A 214 9.79 11.18 10.70
CA LEU A 214 10.88 12.14 10.70
C LEU A 214 12.26 11.47 10.65
N ALA A 215 12.31 10.13 10.74
CA ALA A 215 13.53 9.36 10.55
C ALA A 215 13.93 9.34 9.07
N VAL A 216 14.53 10.44 8.62
CA VAL A 216 14.99 10.67 7.25
C VAL A 216 16.50 10.48 7.19
N TRP A 217 16.95 9.54 6.35
CA TRP A 217 18.37 9.32 6.12
C TRP A 217 18.99 10.45 5.28
N PRO A 218 20.29 10.77 5.44
CA PRO A 218 20.96 11.80 4.64
C PRO A 218 20.86 11.58 3.12
N GLU A 219 20.80 10.33 2.65
CA GLU A 219 20.74 9.98 1.22
C GLU A 219 19.32 10.03 0.65
N ASP A 220 18.30 10.18 1.49
CA ASP A 220 16.93 10.33 1.05
C ASP A 220 16.65 11.79 0.64
N ASN A 221 15.61 12.00 -0.16
CA ASN A 221 15.22 13.34 -0.62
C ASN A 221 13.74 13.56 -0.31
N VAL A 222 13.49 14.52 0.58
CA VAL A 222 12.15 14.85 1.08
C VAL A 222 11.42 15.89 0.25
N SER A 223 12.04 16.47 -0.79
CA SER A 223 11.48 17.60 -1.54
C SER A 223 10.10 17.26 -2.13
N ASN A 224 9.95 16.06 -2.68
CA ASN A 224 8.68 15.60 -3.25
C ASN A 224 7.61 15.42 -2.17
N VAL A 225 8.00 14.86 -1.01
CA VAL A 225 7.10 14.73 0.14
C VAL A 225 6.67 16.13 0.58
N CYS A 226 7.61 17.05 0.81
CA CYS A 226 7.35 18.42 1.23
C CYS A 226 6.40 19.17 0.27
N ALA A 227 6.63 19.06 -1.04
CA ALA A 227 5.75 19.64 -2.05
C ALA A 227 4.34 19.04 -1.98
N SER A 228 4.25 17.71 -1.82
CA SER A 228 2.98 17.00 -1.79
C SER A 228 2.17 17.24 -0.52
N LEU A 229 2.80 17.56 0.61
CA LEU A 229 2.11 17.92 1.86
C LEU A 229 1.18 19.13 1.72
N ALA A 230 1.44 20.01 0.74
CA ALA A 230 0.59 21.15 0.43
C ALA A 230 -0.83 20.76 -0.02
N SER A 231 -0.97 19.58 -0.64
CA SER A 231 -2.25 19.07 -1.14
C SER A 231 -3.08 18.35 -0.07
N LEU A 232 -2.48 18.04 1.08
CA LEU A 232 -3.17 17.36 2.18
C LEU A 232 -3.98 18.36 3.02
N SER A 233 -5.11 17.88 3.54
CA SER A 233 -5.90 18.57 4.56
C SER A 233 -6.31 17.57 5.66
N PRO A 234 -5.34 17.04 6.43
CA PRO A 234 -5.60 15.98 7.39
C PRO A 234 -6.38 16.52 8.60
N THR A 235 -7.23 15.68 9.17
CA THR A 235 -7.88 15.92 10.47
C THR A 235 -7.02 15.45 11.65
N CYS A 236 -6.14 14.49 11.41
CA CYS A 236 -5.26 13.89 12.39
C CYS A 236 -3.88 13.71 11.77
N VAL A 237 -2.85 14.24 12.44
CA VAL A 237 -1.45 14.07 12.04
C VAL A 237 -0.69 13.43 13.18
N VAL A 238 0.05 12.37 12.86
CA VAL A 238 0.94 11.67 13.78
C VAL A 238 2.35 11.81 13.24
N LEU A 239 3.22 12.47 14.00
CA LEU A 239 4.64 12.52 13.72
C LEU A 239 5.34 11.44 14.53
N TYR A 240 6.31 10.79 13.90
CA TYR A 240 7.13 9.75 14.51
C TYR A 240 8.60 10.03 14.28
N GLU A 241 9.43 9.79 15.28
CA GLU A 241 10.88 9.79 15.13
C GLU A 241 11.44 8.51 15.73
N CYS A 242 12.42 7.91 15.04
CA CYS A 242 13.08 6.70 15.52
C CYS A 242 14.00 7.07 16.69
N SER A 243 13.72 6.52 17.88
CA SER A 243 14.39 6.90 19.13
C SER A 243 15.46 5.90 19.61
N GLU A 244 15.76 4.85 18.85
CA GLU A 244 16.57 3.73 19.36
C GLU A 244 18.06 4.07 19.55
N GLN A 245 18.55 5.17 18.99
CA GLN A 245 19.84 5.75 19.35
C GLN A 245 19.64 7.23 19.61
N ASP A 246 20.13 7.74 20.74
CA ASP A 246 20.10 9.16 21.18
C ASP A 246 20.66 10.19 20.17
N GLN A 247 21.00 9.76 18.95
CA GLN A 247 21.35 10.63 17.85
C GLN A 247 20.09 10.92 17.03
N MET A 248 19.42 12.02 17.39
CA MET A 248 18.52 12.68 16.46
C MET A 248 19.24 12.89 15.13
N LEU A 249 18.58 12.49 14.03
CA LEU A 249 19.11 12.67 12.68
C LEU A 249 18.97 14.14 12.30
N ASP A 250 19.88 14.97 12.81
CA ASP A 250 19.99 16.38 12.47
C ASP A 250 20.70 16.54 11.12
N ASN A 251 19.93 16.33 10.06
CA ASN A 251 20.37 16.56 8.69
C ASN A 251 19.43 17.53 7.96
N ASP A 252 19.92 18.11 6.88
CA ASP A 252 19.20 19.12 6.09
C ASP A 252 17.82 18.63 5.62
N ASN A 253 17.67 17.34 5.31
CA ASN A 253 16.39 16.78 4.88
C ASN A 253 15.40 16.68 6.05
N THR A 254 15.83 16.23 7.23
CA THR A 254 14.99 16.22 8.44
C THR A 254 14.56 17.64 8.80
N GLN A 255 15.47 18.61 8.76
CA GLN A 255 15.16 20.02 9.03
C GLN A 255 14.17 20.59 8.02
N LEU A 256 14.38 20.34 6.72
CA LEU A 256 13.47 20.78 5.65
C LEU A 256 12.07 20.21 5.82
N LEU A 257 11.96 18.92 6.15
CA LEU A 257 10.68 18.27 6.40
C LEU A 257 9.98 18.86 7.63
N CYS A 258 10.71 19.07 8.73
CA CYS A 258 10.17 19.66 9.95
C CYS A 258 9.64 21.09 9.72
N LEU A 259 10.43 21.95 9.05
CA LEU A 259 10.02 23.31 8.70
C LEU A 259 8.80 23.32 7.78
N THR A 260 8.76 22.42 6.78
CA THR A 260 7.60 22.29 5.90
C THR A 260 6.37 21.87 6.68
N ILE A 261 6.47 20.86 7.55
CA ILE A 261 5.33 20.42 8.37
C ILE A 261 4.86 21.56 9.27
N GLN A 262 5.76 22.29 9.91
CA GLN A 262 5.42 23.45 10.74
C GLN A 262 4.65 24.50 9.93
N GLU A 263 5.14 24.87 8.75
CA GLU A 263 4.46 25.81 7.86
C GLU A 263 3.06 25.32 7.49
N ARG A 264 2.92 24.05 7.09
CA ARG A 264 1.63 23.45 6.70
C ARG A 264 0.65 23.39 7.85
N VAL A 265 1.11 22.97 9.02
CA VAL A 265 0.32 22.93 10.25
C VAL A 265 -0.22 24.32 10.59
N VAL A 266 0.61 25.36 10.51
CA VAL A 266 0.24 26.73 10.90
C VAL A 266 -0.65 27.41 9.86
N ALA A 267 -0.39 27.25 8.57
CA ALA A 267 -1.04 28.06 7.52
C ALA A 267 -2.11 27.32 6.70
N PHE A 268 -2.00 26.00 6.49
CA PHE A 268 -2.78 25.30 5.46
C PHE A 268 -3.73 24.24 6.02
N TRP A 269 -3.34 23.49 7.04
CA TRP A 269 -4.14 22.39 7.60
C TRP A 269 -5.21 22.91 8.56
N THR A 270 -6.24 23.55 8.02
CA THR A 270 -7.34 24.16 8.77
C THR A 270 -8.29 23.14 9.41
N ASN A 271 -8.39 21.94 8.84
CA ASN A 271 -9.27 20.86 9.33
C ASN A 271 -8.64 20.01 10.45
N MET A 272 -7.42 20.31 10.87
CA MET A 272 -6.67 19.51 11.83
C MET A 272 -7.27 19.63 13.25
N LYS A 273 -7.70 18.50 13.80
CA LYS A 273 -8.29 18.37 15.14
C LYS A 273 -7.32 17.74 16.14
N SER A 274 -6.40 16.92 15.66
CA SER A 274 -5.45 16.21 16.50
C SER A 274 -4.07 16.22 15.85
N PHE A 275 -3.06 16.49 16.66
CA PHE A 275 -1.66 16.51 16.27
C PHE A 275 -0.86 15.81 17.35
N TYR A 276 -0.21 14.70 16.99
CA TYR A 276 0.59 13.89 17.89
C TYR A 276 2.06 14.08 17.56
N PHE A 277 2.83 14.48 18.56
CA PHE A 277 4.26 14.73 18.45
C PHE A 277 5.04 13.65 19.20
N PRO A 278 6.18 13.14 18.68
CA PRO A 278 6.89 12.01 19.28
C PRO A 278 7.62 12.39 20.58
N TYR A 279 7.84 13.68 20.84
CA TYR A 279 8.57 14.13 22.02
C TYR A 279 7.64 14.65 23.12
N PRO A 280 7.81 14.21 24.38
CA PRO A 280 7.30 14.95 25.51
C PRO A 280 8.09 16.27 25.57
N TYR A 281 7.42 17.43 25.45
CA TYR A 281 7.99 18.80 25.47
C TYR A 281 9.28 18.93 26.30
N ARG A 282 10.42 18.63 25.68
CA ARG A 282 11.74 18.71 26.30
C ARG A 282 12.63 19.46 25.35
N ASN A 283 13.07 20.62 25.80
CA ASN A 283 14.04 21.53 25.19
C ASN A 283 13.50 22.43 24.06
N GLY A 284 13.83 23.72 24.16
CA GLY A 284 13.14 24.85 23.53
C GLY A 284 13.13 24.93 22.00
N PHE A 285 13.74 23.98 21.26
CA PHE A 285 13.64 23.93 19.80
C PHE A 285 12.21 23.62 19.32
N TYR A 286 11.46 22.82 20.10
CA TYR A 286 10.10 22.38 19.76
C TYR A 286 8.97 23.25 20.31
N GLN A 287 9.28 24.35 21.03
CA GLN A 287 8.25 25.33 21.41
C GLN A 287 7.58 25.98 20.19
N ALA A 288 8.27 26.04 19.05
CA ALA A 288 7.75 26.64 17.83
C ALA A 288 6.65 25.80 17.14
N ILE A 289 6.62 24.48 17.39
CA ILE A 289 5.59 23.55 16.90
C ILE A 289 4.73 23.05 18.07
N ASP A 290 4.59 23.85 19.12
CA ASP A 290 3.71 23.48 20.23
C ASP A 290 2.25 23.48 19.76
N PRO A 291 1.60 22.28 19.65
CA PRO A 291 0.22 22.21 19.21
C PRO A 291 -0.73 22.96 20.13
N THR A 292 -0.41 23.18 21.41
CA THR A 292 -1.27 24.00 22.30
C THR A 292 -1.20 25.48 21.97
N ASN A 293 -0.03 25.97 21.53
CA ASN A 293 0.12 27.33 20.99
C ASN A 293 -0.47 27.50 19.58
N ILE A 294 -0.49 26.44 18.76
CA ILE A 294 -1.00 26.50 17.39
C ILE A 294 -2.51 26.27 17.34
N LEU A 295 -3.02 25.29 18.09
CA LEU A 295 -4.46 24.98 18.17
C LEU A 295 -5.20 25.94 19.10
N GLY A 296 -4.55 26.46 20.15
CA GLY A 296 -5.15 27.44 21.06
C GLY A 296 -5.23 28.87 20.49
N LYS A 297 -4.53 29.15 19.38
CA LYS A 297 -4.58 30.45 18.67
C LYS A 297 -5.55 30.46 17.48
N ARG A 298 -6.26 29.37 17.20
CA ARG A 298 -7.24 29.27 16.11
C ARG A 298 -8.68 29.34 16.61
#